data_AF-A0A537M8E2-F1
#
_entry.id   AF-A0A537M8E2-F1
#
_cell.length_a   1.000
_cell.length_b   1.000
_cell.length_c   1.000
_cell.angle_alpha   90.00
_cell.angle_beta   90.00
_cell.angle_gamma   90.00
#
_symmetry.space_group_name_H-M   'P 1'
#
loop_
_entity.id
_entity.type
_entity.pdbx_description
1 polymer ?
#
loop_
_entity_poly.entity_id
_entity_poly.type
_entity_poly.pdbx_seq_one_letter_code
_entity_poly.pdbx_strand_id
1 'polypeptide(L)'
;HPEVVGRFKERWGAQDLNEARLRMARIPDGAELIQSATILAPGFKIGNVIVMAGVPSIMQAMMDIVAPKLKSGVRMLSESVRANAREGDIGGPLRAIANAHPDTIIGSYPFQDEDKKPNTNLVVRSRDPEKLHAAMAAVKEMLAALNVLR
;
A
#
# COMPACT_ATOMS: atom_id res chain seq x y z
N HIS A 1 9.49 24.77 -15.38
CA HIS A 1 9.80 25.26 -14.02
C HIS A 1 11.30 25.51 -13.89
N PRO A 2 11.72 26.76 -13.63
CA PRO A 2 13.14 27.16 -13.62
C PRO A 2 14.00 26.31 -12.68
N GLU A 3 13.51 26.02 -11.47
CA GLU A 3 14.25 25.21 -10.47
C GLU A 3 14.52 23.79 -10.96
N VAL A 4 13.55 23.16 -11.63
CA VAL A 4 13.68 21.79 -12.16
C VAL A 4 14.71 21.76 -13.30
N VAL A 5 14.67 22.77 -14.16
CA VAL A 5 15.68 22.93 -15.22
C VAL A 5 17.08 23.13 -14.62
N GLY A 6 17.21 23.90 -13.54
CA GLY A 6 18.47 24.08 -12.81
C GLY A 6 19.04 22.74 -12.32
N ARG A 7 18.23 21.93 -11.63
CA ARG A 7 18.65 20.62 -11.12
C ARG A 7 19.00 19.64 -12.23
N PHE A 8 18.31 19.71 -13.37
CA PHE A 8 18.64 18.89 -14.54
C PHE A 8 20.01 19.26 -15.12
N LYS A 9 20.34 20.56 -15.17
CA LYS A 9 21.65 21.05 -15.61
C LYS A 9 22.77 20.62 -14.67
N GLU A 10 22.54 20.64 -13.35
CA GLU A 10 23.52 20.18 -12.35
C GLU A 10 23.84 18.68 -12.50
N ARG A 11 22.83 17.85 -12.80
CA ARG A 11 22.98 16.40 -12.83
C ARG A 11 23.54 15.86 -14.15
N TRP A 12 23.09 16.39 -15.29
CA TRP A 12 23.47 15.88 -16.61
C TRP A 12 24.46 16.80 -17.34
N GLY A 13 24.72 18.00 -16.82
CA GLY A 13 25.42 19.04 -17.56
C GLY A 13 24.55 19.62 -18.69
N ALA A 14 24.92 20.79 -19.20
CA ALA A 14 24.14 21.47 -20.24
C ALA A 14 24.07 20.68 -21.56
N GLN A 15 25.07 19.85 -21.84
CA GLN A 15 25.26 19.09 -23.08
C GLN A 15 24.35 17.86 -23.21
N ASP A 16 23.87 17.29 -22.10
CA ASP A 16 22.95 16.15 -22.11
C ASP A 16 21.49 16.56 -21.86
N LEU A 17 21.16 17.85 -21.85
CA LEU A 17 19.80 18.33 -21.63
C LEU A 17 19.00 18.39 -22.95
N ASN A 18 18.43 17.27 -23.37
CA ASN A 18 17.59 17.21 -24.58
C ASN A 18 16.16 17.73 -24.36
N GLU A 19 15.42 17.95 -25.46
CA GLU A 19 14.04 18.44 -25.44
C GLU A 19 13.09 17.54 -24.62
N ALA A 20 13.27 16.22 -24.69
CA ALA A 20 12.46 15.28 -23.93
C ALA A 20 12.63 15.46 -22.42
N ARG A 21 13.86 15.68 -21.94
CA ARG A 21 14.15 16.00 -20.54
C ARG A 21 13.57 17.36 -20.16
N LEU A 22 13.67 18.38 -21.02
CA LEU A 22 13.04 19.69 -20.77
C LEU A 22 11.51 19.60 -20.67
N ARG A 23 10.86 18.68 -21.40
CA ARG A 23 9.41 18.43 -21.24
C ARG A 23 9.06 17.93 -19.84
N MET A 24 9.94 17.16 -19.19
CA MET A 24 9.73 16.70 -17.80
C MET A 24 9.79 17.84 -16.79
N ALA A 25 10.38 18.99 -17.16
CA ALA A 25 10.42 20.18 -16.32
C ALA A 25 9.19 21.09 -16.50
N ARG A 26 8.20 20.71 -17.33
CA ARG A 26 6.92 21.41 -17.46
C ARG A 26 6.05 21.06 -16.26
N ILE A 27 5.82 22.06 -15.41
CA ILE A 27 5.03 21.94 -14.19
C ILE A 27 3.94 23.01 -14.26
N PRO A 28 2.67 22.68 -13.94
CA PRO A 28 1.59 23.66 -13.91
C PRO A 28 1.85 24.80 -12.94
N ASP A 29 1.35 25.99 -13.25
CA ASP A 29 1.42 27.14 -12.35
C ASP A 29 0.65 26.84 -11.06
N GLY A 30 1.21 27.26 -9.91
CA GLY A 30 0.64 27.01 -8.59
C GLY A 30 0.82 25.59 -8.05
N ALA A 31 1.53 24.70 -8.76
CA ALA A 31 1.84 23.37 -8.25
C ALA A 31 3.04 23.39 -7.27
N GLU A 32 2.94 22.61 -6.21
CA GLU A 32 4.02 22.34 -5.25
C GLU A 32 4.89 21.18 -5.76
N LEU A 33 6.21 21.34 -5.78
CA LEU A 33 7.13 20.27 -6.18
C LEU A 33 7.27 19.20 -5.09
N ILE A 34 7.20 17.93 -5.50
CA ILE A 34 7.51 16.77 -4.67
C ILE A 34 8.96 16.39 -4.98
N GLN A 35 9.87 16.85 -4.12
CA GLN A 35 11.30 16.75 -4.36
C GLN A 35 12.07 16.25 -3.15
N SER A 36 13.15 15.50 -3.40
CA SER A 36 14.18 15.12 -2.43
C SER A 36 15.58 15.23 -3.05
N ALA A 37 16.63 14.96 -2.26
CA ALA A 37 18.00 14.96 -2.76
C ALA A 37 18.24 13.86 -3.82
N THR A 38 17.51 12.74 -3.72
CA THR A 38 17.68 11.55 -4.58
C THR A 38 16.73 11.55 -5.78
N ILE A 39 15.65 12.33 -5.72
CA ILE A 39 14.62 12.39 -6.76
C ILE A 39 14.95 13.52 -7.73
N LEU A 40 15.44 13.12 -8.91
CA LEU A 40 15.82 14.06 -9.96
C LEU A 40 14.63 14.58 -10.74
N ALA A 41 13.76 13.67 -11.24
CA ALA A 41 12.53 14.03 -11.92
C ALA A 41 11.44 14.32 -10.88
N PRO A 42 10.95 15.58 -10.78
CA PRO A 42 10.04 15.96 -9.71
C PRO A 42 8.65 15.42 -10.00
N GLY A 43 8.01 14.89 -8.96
CA GLY A 43 6.56 14.87 -8.90
C GLY A 43 6.04 16.27 -8.58
N PHE A 44 4.75 16.49 -8.71
CA PHE A 44 4.14 17.74 -8.27
C PHE A 44 2.73 17.51 -7.71
N LYS A 45 2.27 18.45 -6.90
CA LYS A 45 0.94 18.46 -6.29
C LYS A 45 0.22 19.77 -6.60
N ILE A 46 -1.03 19.68 -7.03
CA ILE A 46 -1.93 20.84 -7.15
C ILE A 46 -3.26 20.50 -6.46
N GLY A 47 -3.56 21.21 -5.37
CA GLY A 47 -4.71 20.86 -4.52
C GLY A 47 -4.62 19.40 -4.02
N ASN A 48 -5.57 18.56 -4.42
CA ASN A 48 -5.64 17.13 -4.11
C ASN A 48 -5.12 16.21 -5.23
N VAL A 49 -4.58 16.76 -6.32
CA VAL A 49 -3.99 15.99 -7.42
C VAL A 49 -2.49 15.89 -7.20
N ILE A 50 -1.97 14.67 -7.19
CA ILE A 50 -0.56 14.36 -6.92
C ILE A 50 -0.03 13.52 -8.10
N VAL A 51 0.94 14.05 -8.81
CA VAL A 51 1.60 13.38 -9.94
C VAL A 51 2.96 12.87 -9.48
N MET A 52 3.20 11.57 -9.65
CA MET A 52 4.42 10.89 -9.24
C MET A 52 5.06 10.17 -10.42
N ALA A 53 6.32 9.77 -10.26
CA ALA A 53 7.02 8.96 -11.25
C ALA A 53 6.36 7.58 -11.45
N GLY A 54 6.42 7.05 -12.67
CA GLY A 54 5.91 5.69 -12.97
C GLY A 54 6.81 4.55 -12.49
N VAL A 55 8.06 4.85 -12.12
CA VAL A 55 9.00 3.84 -11.60
C VAL A 55 8.66 3.56 -10.12
N PRO A 56 8.34 2.30 -9.73
CA PRO A 56 7.83 2.00 -8.39
C PRO A 56 8.70 2.50 -7.23
N SER A 57 10.02 2.34 -7.33
CA SER A 57 10.96 2.79 -6.28
C SER A 57 10.98 4.30 -6.11
N ILE A 58 10.89 5.06 -7.19
CA ILE A 58 10.83 6.52 -7.16
C ILE A 58 9.46 6.98 -6.64
N MET A 59 8.39 6.33 -7.07
CA MET A 59 7.03 6.61 -6.61
C MET A 59 6.91 6.40 -5.09
N GLN A 60 7.46 5.32 -4.54
CA GLN A 60 7.48 5.06 -3.09
C GLN A 60 8.18 6.19 -2.33
N ALA A 61 9.37 6.60 -2.78
CA ALA A 61 10.08 7.71 -2.16
C ALA A 61 9.31 9.05 -2.26
N MET A 62 8.58 9.29 -3.36
CA MET A 62 7.68 10.45 -3.47
C MET A 62 6.49 10.34 -2.51
N MET A 63 5.92 9.15 -2.37
CA MET A 63 4.80 8.88 -1.46
C MET A 63 5.20 9.14 -0.01
N ASP A 64 6.40 8.76 0.42
CA ASP A 64 6.88 9.02 1.80
C ASP A 64 6.94 10.52 2.14
N ILE A 65 7.22 11.37 1.14
CA ILE A 65 7.26 12.84 1.30
C ILE A 65 5.83 13.42 1.38
N VAL A 66 4.90 12.84 0.62
CA VAL A 66 3.53 13.36 0.47
C VAL A 66 2.59 12.83 1.53
N ALA A 67 2.74 11.57 1.95
CA ALA A 67 1.84 10.89 2.87
C ALA A 67 1.59 11.65 4.19
N PRO A 68 2.59 12.28 4.85
CA PRO A 68 2.35 13.08 6.05
C PRO A 68 1.52 14.35 5.81
N LYS A 69 1.45 14.83 4.57
CA LYS A 69 0.72 16.05 4.17
C LYS A 69 -0.71 15.75 3.74
N LEU A 70 -1.06 14.47 3.56
CA LEU A 70 -2.41 14.07 3.17
C LEU A 70 -3.37 14.24 4.34
N LYS A 71 -4.55 14.77 4.06
CA LYS A 71 -5.67 14.73 5.01
C LYS A 71 -6.06 13.27 5.21
N SER A 72 -5.77 12.72 6.38
CA SER A 72 -6.15 11.36 6.76
C SER A 72 -7.44 11.38 7.58
N GLY A 73 -8.24 10.33 7.41
CA GLY A 73 -9.36 10.02 8.31
C GLY A 73 -8.95 8.98 9.35
N VAL A 74 -9.94 8.32 9.95
CA VAL A 74 -9.70 7.21 10.87
C VAL A 74 -8.90 6.11 10.16
N ARG A 75 -7.76 5.73 10.74
CA ARG A 75 -6.85 4.73 10.19
C ARG A 75 -7.55 3.38 10.14
N MET A 76 -7.46 2.70 9.00
CA MET A 76 -7.83 1.30 8.87
C MET A 76 -6.74 0.44 9.50
N LEU A 77 -7.06 -0.26 10.58
CA LEU A 77 -6.19 -1.26 11.18
C LEU A 77 -6.32 -2.56 10.38
N SER A 78 -5.23 -3.30 10.25
CA SER A 78 -5.18 -4.54 9.48
C SER A 78 -4.24 -5.51 10.17
N GLU A 79 -4.73 -6.70 10.47
CA GLU A 79 -3.92 -7.83 10.94
C GLU A 79 -4.06 -9.00 9.98
N SER A 80 -3.01 -9.82 9.89
CA SER A 80 -2.99 -11.00 9.05
C SER A 80 -2.47 -12.22 9.79
N VAL A 81 -3.09 -13.38 9.54
CA VAL A 81 -2.65 -14.67 10.07
C VAL A 81 -2.59 -15.70 8.95
N ARG A 82 -1.57 -16.55 8.98
CA ARG A 82 -1.43 -17.66 8.03
C ARG A 82 -2.30 -18.83 8.48
N ALA A 83 -3.21 -19.28 7.62
CA ALA A 83 -4.14 -20.35 7.97
C ALA A 83 -3.49 -21.74 7.95
N ASN A 84 -2.45 -21.95 7.14
CA ASN A 84 -1.87 -23.28 6.88
C ASN A 84 -2.91 -24.31 6.40
N ALA A 85 -3.95 -23.82 5.73
CA ALA A 85 -5.07 -24.59 5.22
C ALA A 85 -5.47 -24.11 3.82
N ARG A 86 -6.17 -24.98 3.07
CA ARG A 86 -6.75 -24.60 1.79
C ARG A 86 -7.96 -23.71 2.05
N GLU A 87 -8.25 -22.80 1.12
CA GLU A 87 -9.39 -21.89 1.25
C GLU A 87 -10.72 -22.64 1.42
N GLY A 88 -10.89 -23.78 0.74
CA GLY A 88 -12.07 -24.63 0.88
C GLY A 88 -12.27 -25.19 2.30
N ASP A 89 -11.19 -25.42 3.05
CA ASP A 89 -11.23 -25.98 4.41
C ASP A 89 -11.73 -24.91 5.42
N ILE A 90 -11.46 -23.63 5.15
CA ILE A 90 -11.73 -22.52 6.08
C ILE A 90 -12.92 -21.64 5.67
N GLY A 91 -13.38 -21.70 4.41
CA GLY A 91 -14.36 -20.76 3.88
C GLY A 91 -15.70 -20.74 4.62
N GLY A 92 -16.22 -21.92 5.01
CA GLY A 92 -17.46 -22.02 5.79
C GLY A 92 -17.33 -21.41 7.19
N PRO A 93 -16.39 -21.91 8.02
CA PRO A 93 -16.13 -21.34 9.35
C PRO A 93 -15.79 -19.84 9.32
N LEU A 94 -14.98 -19.39 8.35
CA LEU A 94 -14.61 -17.98 8.20
C LEU A 94 -15.83 -17.11 7.89
N ARG A 95 -16.77 -17.60 7.08
CA ARG A 95 -18.03 -16.89 6.80
C ARG A 95 -18.88 -16.71 8.05
N ALA A 96 -18.92 -17.70 8.94
CA ALA A 96 -19.63 -17.58 10.21
C ALA A 96 -19.02 -16.47 11.08
N ILE A 97 -17.70 -16.37 11.13
CA ILE A 97 -16.99 -15.29 11.84
C ILE A 97 -17.28 -13.94 11.19
N ALA A 98 -17.22 -13.84 9.86
CA ALA A 98 -17.53 -12.60 9.15
C ALA A 98 -18.96 -12.10 9.45
N ASN A 99 -19.93 -13.00 9.54
CA ASN A 99 -21.30 -12.67 9.93
C ASN A 99 -21.43 -12.22 11.40
N ALA A 100 -20.64 -12.81 12.30
CA ALA A 100 -20.63 -12.46 13.72
C ALA A 100 -19.90 -11.13 14.02
N HIS A 101 -19.02 -10.68 13.11
CA HIS A 101 -18.22 -9.46 13.24
C HIS A 101 -18.48 -8.47 12.07
N PRO A 102 -19.71 -7.94 11.93
CA PRO A 102 -20.10 -7.09 10.79
C PRO A 102 -19.36 -5.74 10.72
N ASP A 103 -18.76 -5.31 11.83
CA ASP A 103 -17.95 -4.10 11.91
C ASP A 103 -16.51 -4.30 11.37
N THR A 104 -16.19 -5.50 10.91
CA THR A 104 -14.86 -5.86 10.39
C THR A 104 -14.93 -6.30 8.93
N ILE A 105 -13.82 -6.11 8.21
CA ILE A 105 -13.64 -6.61 6.84
C ILE A 105 -12.69 -7.80 6.93
N ILE A 106 -13.20 -8.99 6.60
CA ILE A 106 -12.44 -10.24 6.63
C ILE A 106 -12.26 -10.74 5.21
N GLY A 107 -11.02 -11.08 4.83
CA GLY A 107 -10.69 -11.62 3.50
C GLY A 107 -9.73 -12.81 3.58
N SER A 108 -9.90 -13.74 2.64
CA SER A 108 -9.00 -14.87 2.37
C SER A 108 -8.17 -14.59 1.11
N TYR A 109 -6.86 -14.84 1.19
CA TYR A 109 -5.91 -14.65 0.10
C TYR A 109 -5.10 -15.93 -0.11
N PRO A 110 -5.55 -16.83 -1.00
CA PRO A 110 -4.84 -18.07 -1.30
C PRO A 110 -3.51 -17.79 -2.00
N PHE A 111 -2.49 -18.56 -1.67
CA PHE A 111 -1.16 -18.50 -2.28
C PHE A 111 -0.51 -19.90 -2.30
N GLN A 112 0.56 -20.06 -3.06
CA GLN A 112 1.43 -21.23 -2.97
C GLN A 112 2.62 -20.90 -2.09
N ASP A 113 2.90 -21.75 -1.10
CA ASP A 113 4.10 -21.60 -0.28
C ASP A 113 5.37 -22.10 -0.99
N GLU A 114 6.50 -22.03 -0.29
CA GLU A 114 7.81 -22.43 -0.80
C GLU A 114 7.86 -23.90 -1.24
N ASP A 115 7.03 -24.76 -0.62
CA ASP A 115 6.86 -26.17 -0.96
C ASP A 115 5.85 -26.40 -2.10
N LYS A 116 5.36 -25.35 -2.74
CA LYS A 116 4.26 -25.36 -3.72
C LYS A 116 2.94 -25.91 -3.17
N LYS A 117 2.75 -25.90 -1.85
CA LYS A 117 1.49 -26.32 -1.22
C LYS A 117 0.51 -25.14 -1.21
N PRO A 118 -0.79 -25.40 -1.47
CA PRO A 118 -1.81 -24.36 -1.36
C PRO A 118 -1.97 -23.95 0.11
N ASN A 119 -1.84 -22.66 0.36
CA ASN A 119 -1.99 -22.04 1.68
C ASN A 119 -2.83 -20.76 1.56
N THR A 120 -3.30 -20.21 2.66
CA THR A 120 -4.20 -19.05 2.67
C THR A 120 -3.81 -18.07 3.76
N ASN A 121 -3.69 -16.80 3.42
CA ASN A 121 -3.59 -15.73 4.40
C ASN A 121 -4.99 -15.18 4.71
N LEU A 122 -5.32 -15.09 5.98
CA LEU A 122 -6.53 -14.45 6.46
C LEU A 122 -6.19 -13.04 6.93
N VAL A 123 -6.91 -12.05 6.41
CA VAL A 123 -6.72 -10.64 6.76
C VAL A 123 -7.99 -10.11 7.37
N VAL A 124 -7.88 -9.51 8.55
CA VAL A 124 -8.98 -8.83 9.24
C VAL A 124 -8.64 -7.35 9.31
N ARG A 125 -9.60 -6.49 8.95
CA ARG A 125 -9.46 -5.03 9.03
C ARG A 125 -10.61 -4.42 9.82
N SER A 126 -10.31 -3.43 10.66
CA SER A 126 -11.31 -2.61 11.35
C SER A 126 -10.79 -1.21 11.64
N ARG A 127 -11.69 -0.24 11.77
CA ARG A 127 -11.34 1.10 12.28
C ARG A 127 -11.28 1.12 13.80
N ASP A 128 -11.86 0.10 14.44
CA ASP A 128 -11.93 -0.09 15.89
C ASP A 128 -10.96 -1.22 16.30
N PRO A 129 -9.96 -0.92 17.16
CA PRO A 129 -9.00 -1.91 17.67
C PRO A 129 -9.65 -3.08 18.41
N GLU A 130 -10.72 -2.85 19.17
CA GLU A 130 -11.36 -3.89 19.97
C GLU A 130 -12.10 -4.88 19.06
N LYS A 131 -12.81 -4.35 18.05
CA LYS A 131 -13.48 -5.16 17.03
C LYS A 131 -12.48 -5.98 16.21
N LEU A 132 -11.35 -5.38 15.85
CA LEU A 132 -10.26 -6.09 15.18
C LEU A 132 -9.74 -7.25 16.01
N HIS A 133 -9.43 -6.99 17.28
CA HIS A 133 -8.88 -7.99 18.19
C HIS A 133 -9.86 -9.13 18.43
N ALA A 134 -11.15 -8.83 18.66
CA ALA A 134 -12.19 -9.85 18.85
C ALA A 134 -12.36 -10.74 17.62
N ALA A 135 -12.44 -10.16 16.42
CA ALA A 135 -12.56 -10.94 15.18
C ALA A 135 -11.29 -11.76 14.90
N MET A 136 -10.10 -11.19 15.14
CA MET A 136 -8.84 -11.91 14.95
C MET A 136 -8.67 -13.06 15.97
N ALA A 137 -9.13 -12.90 17.20
CA ALA A 137 -9.15 -13.97 18.20
C ALA A 137 -10.04 -15.13 17.73
N ALA A 138 -11.27 -14.84 17.28
CA ALA A 138 -12.16 -15.85 16.72
C ALA A 138 -11.55 -16.58 15.51
N VAL A 139 -10.86 -15.86 14.61
CA VAL A 139 -10.12 -16.47 13.49
C VAL A 139 -9.02 -17.41 13.99
N LYS A 140 -8.23 -16.99 14.98
CA LYS A 140 -7.15 -17.83 15.55
C LYS A 140 -7.71 -19.08 16.24
N GLU A 141 -8.80 -18.96 16.99
CA GLU A 141 -9.48 -20.09 17.62
C GLU A 141 -10.02 -21.09 16.60
N MET A 142 -10.65 -20.60 15.54
CA MET A 142 -11.11 -21.43 14.42
C MET A 142 -9.94 -22.19 13.77
N LEU A 143 -8.81 -21.51 13.52
CA LEU A 143 -7.63 -22.16 12.95
C LEU A 143 -7.02 -23.20 13.91
N ALA A 144 -6.98 -22.92 15.21
CA ALA A 144 -6.51 -23.87 16.20
C ALA A 144 -7.39 -25.14 16.22
N ALA A 145 -8.71 -24.98 16.19
CA ALA A 145 -9.64 -26.11 16.14
C ALA A 145 -9.47 -26.96 14.86
N LEU A 146 -9.25 -26.33 13.71
CA LEU A 146 -9.01 -27.02 12.44
C LEU A 146 -7.67 -27.78 12.41
N ASN A 147 -6.63 -27.24 13.05
CA ASN A 147 -5.34 -27.92 13.16
C ASN A 147 -5.36 -29.11 14.13
N VAL A 148 -6.22 -29.10 15.14
CA VAL A 148 -6.40 -30.26 16.05
C VAL A 148 -7.13 -31.41 15.36
N LEU A 149 -7.93 -31.12 14.32
CA LEU A 149 -8.68 -32.10 13.55
C LEU A 149 -7.87 -32.76 12.42
N ARG A 150 -6.61 -32.37 12.22
CA ARG A 150 -5.77 -32.77 11.08
C ARG A 150 -4.54 -33.54 11.53
#